data_AF-F9HCG3-F1
#
_entry.id   AF-F9HCG3-F1
#
_cell.length_a   1.000
_cell.length_b   1.000
_cell.length_c   1.000
_cell.angle_alpha   90.00
_cell.angle_beta   90.00
_cell.angle_gamma   90.00
#
_symmetry.space_group_name_H-M   'P 1'
#
loop_
_entity.id
_entity.type
_entity.pdbx_description
1 polymer ?
#
loop_
_entity_poly.entity_id
_entity_poly.type
_entity_poly.pdbx_seq_one_letter_code
_entity_poly.pdbx_strand_id
1 'polypeptide(L)'
;MGDIIYREARIEEYEKIGKLLANSFLDYPFLTIIRDDLKKPDYYPAFVETLQMLLTRLYIKKGNCLIAEQDGDLLAVALLQQKDFCILSYLRNGGTNIFRYIRPQNLLKYFDFVKRSKKHLE
;
A
#
# COMPACT_ATOMS: atom_id res chain seq x y z
N MET A 1 -6.30 -26.78 -13.97
CA MET A 1 -6.11 -25.71 -12.97
C MET A 1 -4.81 -26.04 -12.29
N GLY A 2 -3.76 -25.22 -12.48
CA GLY A 2 -2.45 -25.50 -11.88
C GLY A 2 -2.48 -25.41 -10.36
N ASP A 3 -1.44 -25.92 -9.70
CA ASP A 3 -1.31 -25.78 -8.26
C ASP A 3 -1.06 -24.32 -7.87
N ILE A 4 -1.60 -23.91 -6.71
CA ILE A 4 -1.33 -22.58 -6.16
C ILE A 4 0.01 -22.64 -5.41
N ILE A 5 0.94 -21.77 -5.79
CA ILE A 5 2.26 -21.65 -5.19
C ILE A 5 2.27 -20.46 -4.26
N TYR A 6 2.62 -20.70 -2.99
CA TYR A 6 2.82 -19.66 -1.99
C TYR A 6 4.30 -19.40 -1.78
N ARG A 7 4.74 -18.14 -1.85
CA ARG A 7 6.15 -17.78 -1.66
C ARG A 7 6.31 -16.34 -1.19
N GLU A 8 7.52 -16.01 -0.76
CA GLU A 8 7.91 -14.62 -0.55
C GLU A 8 8.00 -13.86 -1.89
N ALA A 9 7.58 -12.60 -1.86
CA ALA A 9 7.69 -11.67 -2.98
C ALA A 9 9.14 -11.22 -3.18
N ARG A 10 9.55 -11.11 -4.44
CA ARG A 10 10.85 -10.55 -4.82
C ARG A 10 10.72 -9.05 -5.05
N ILE A 11 11.80 -8.31 -4.83
CA ILE A 11 11.78 -6.84 -4.90
C ILE A 11 11.42 -6.31 -6.28
N GLU A 12 11.70 -7.06 -7.34
CA GLU A 12 11.37 -6.74 -8.73
C GLU A 12 9.85 -6.79 -9.00
N GLU A 13 9.09 -7.47 -8.14
CA GLU A 13 7.65 -7.72 -8.31
C GLU A 13 6.78 -6.63 -7.67
N TYR A 14 7.40 -5.64 -7.01
CA TYR A 14 6.69 -4.64 -6.20
C TYR A 14 5.65 -3.83 -6.98
N GLU A 15 5.88 -3.58 -8.27
CA GLU A 15 4.93 -2.86 -9.13
C GLU A 15 3.71 -3.72 -9.47
N LYS A 16 3.91 -4.98 -9.88
CA LYS A 16 2.83 -5.94 -10.17
C LYS A 16 1.96 -6.14 -8.93
N ILE A 17 2.60 -6.36 -7.79
CA ILE A 17 1.94 -6.56 -6.49
C ILE A 17 1.21 -5.29 -6.05
N GLY A 18 1.86 -4.13 -6.14
CA GLY A 18 1.28 -2.84 -5.77
C GLY A 18 0.03 -2.51 -6.58
N LYS A 19 0.01 -2.82 -7.88
CA LYS A 19 -1.17 -2.66 -8.74
C LYS A 19 -2.32 -3.59 -8.35
N LEU A 20 -2.03 -4.86 -8.06
CA LEU A 20 -3.07 -5.78 -7.57
C LEU A 20 -3.70 -5.23 -6.28
N LEU A 21 -2.88 -4.83 -5.31
CA LEU A 21 -3.36 -4.22 -4.07
C LEU A 21 -4.14 -2.94 -4.33
N ALA A 22 -3.68 -2.07 -5.24
CA ALA A 22 -4.39 -0.85 -5.58
C ALA A 22 -5.81 -1.12 -6.09
N ASN A 23 -5.97 -2.10 -6.98
CA ASN A 23 -7.26 -2.51 -7.48
C ASN A 23 -8.14 -3.11 -6.37
N SER A 24 -7.56 -3.93 -5.49
CA SER A 24 -8.29 -4.53 -4.37
C SER A 24 -8.73 -3.52 -3.30
N PHE A 25 -8.00 -2.41 -3.14
CA PHE A 25 -8.24 -1.40 -2.10
C PHE A 25 -8.86 -0.11 -2.61
N LEU A 26 -9.14 0.01 -3.92
CA LEU A 26 -9.63 1.25 -4.52
C LEU A 26 -10.92 1.75 -3.85
N ASP A 27 -11.83 0.85 -3.51
CA ASP A 27 -13.10 1.20 -2.86
C ASP A 27 -13.10 0.91 -1.35
N TYR A 28 -11.92 0.70 -0.76
CA TYR A 28 -11.83 0.37 0.67
C TYR A 28 -12.23 1.59 1.52
N PRO A 29 -13.24 1.49 2.41
CA PRO A 29 -13.82 2.64 3.09
C PRO A 29 -12.83 3.51 3.86
N PHE A 30 -11.79 2.93 4.47
CA PHE A 30 -10.77 3.74 5.13
C PHE A 30 -9.92 4.53 4.15
N LEU A 31 -9.65 4.00 2.96
CA LEU A 31 -8.81 4.65 1.97
C LEU A 31 -9.56 5.73 1.22
N THR A 32 -10.87 5.59 1.02
CA THR A 32 -11.70 6.58 0.31
C THR A 32 -11.82 7.90 1.08
N ILE A 33 -11.64 7.90 2.40
CA ILE A 33 -11.66 9.11 3.26
C ILE A 33 -10.61 10.14 2.81
N ILE A 34 -9.46 9.69 2.27
CA ILE A 34 -8.39 10.61 1.87
C ILE A 34 -8.71 11.39 0.58
N ARG A 35 -9.79 11.04 -0.13
CA ARG A 35 -10.13 11.61 -1.45
C ARG A 35 -10.31 13.12 -1.39
N ASP A 36 -10.96 13.63 -0.35
CA ASP A 36 -11.20 15.06 -0.16
C ASP A 36 -9.94 15.83 0.26
N ASP A 37 -8.94 15.11 0.77
CA ASP A 37 -7.66 15.65 1.21
C ASP A 37 -6.62 15.69 0.06
N LEU A 38 -6.95 15.16 -1.14
CA LEU A 38 -6.13 15.22 -2.34
C LEU A 38 -6.13 16.61 -2.98
N LYS A 39 -5.08 16.92 -3.75
CA LYS A 39 -5.01 18.17 -4.52
C LYS A 39 -6.08 18.27 -5.62
N LYS A 40 -6.50 17.11 -6.15
CA LYS A 40 -7.60 16.96 -7.12
C LYS A 40 -8.29 15.61 -6.86
N PRO A 41 -9.63 15.53 -6.88
CA PRO A 41 -10.35 14.26 -6.67
C PRO A 41 -9.96 13.16 -7.67
N ASP A 42 -9.71 13.53 -8.94
CA ASP A 42 -9.35 12.60 -10.02
C ASP A 42 -7.97 11.97 -9.83
N TYR A 43 -7.15 12.47 -8.90
CA TYR A 43 -5.88 11.84 -8.56
C TYR A 43 -6.03 10.58 -7.70
N TYR A 44 -7.24 10.28 -7.22
CA TYR A 44 -7.45 9.21 -6.27
C TYR A 44 -6.94 7.83 -6.74
N PRO A 45 -7.27 7.33 -7.94
CA PRO A 45 -6.75 6.03 -8.39
C PRO A 45 -5.22 6.00 -8.47
N ALA A 46 -4.62 7.04 -9.05
CA ALA A 46 -3.16 7.15 -9.18
C ALA A 46 -2.46 7.29 -7.82
N PHE A 47 -3.10 7.98 -6.86
CA PHE A 47 -2.63 8.07 -5.49
C PHE A 47 -2.63 6.71 -4.81
N VAL A 48 -3.74 5.96 -4.90
CA VAL A 48 -3.86 4.62 -4.32
C VAL A 48 -2.81 3.67 -4.91
N GLU A 49 -2.63 3.67 -6.23
CA GLU A 49 -1.59 2.86 -6.88
C GLU A 49 -0.20 3.21 -6.39
N THR A 50 0.13 4.51 -6.36
CA THR A 50 1.43 4.98 -5.86
C THR A 50 1.65 4.60 -4.41
N LEU A 51 0.63 4.74 -3.56
CA LEU A 51 0.70 4.36 -2.15
C LEU A 51 0.95 2.85 -2.00
N GLN A 52 0.18 2.02 -2.69
CA GLN A 52 0.30 0.56 -2.58
C GLN A 52 1.64 0.03 -3.10
N MET A 53 2.18 0.60 -4.18
CA MET A 53 3.54 0.29 -4.64
C MET A 53 4.60 0.66 -3.60
N LEU A 54 4.48 1.83 -2.96
CA LEU A 54 5.40 2.25 -1.90
C LEU A 54 5.32 1.34 -0.66
N LEU A 55 4.11 1.00 -0.22
CA LEU A 55 3.89 0.05 0.87
C LEU A 55 4.53 -1.29 0.51
N THR A 56 4.17 -1.87 -0.63
CA THR A 56 4.69 -3.15 -1.10
C THR A 56 6.21 -3.19 -1.09
N ARG A 57 6.86 -2.18 -1.67
CA ARG A 57 8.33 -2.09 -1.71
C ARG A 57 8.94 -2.06 -0.31
N LEU A 58 8.29 -1.38 0.65
CA LEU A 58 8.73 -1.37 2.04
C LEU A 58 8.57 -2.74 2.68
N TYR A 59 7.40 -3.37 2.54
CA TYR A 59 7.11 -4.68 3.13
C TYR A 59 8.04 -5.77 2.59
N ILE A 60 8.39 -5.75 1.30
CA ILE A 60 9.40 -6.68 0.76
C ILE A 60 10.79 -6.43 1.37
N LYS A 61 11.18 -5.16 1.58
CA LYS A 61 12.52 -4.81 2.09
C LYS A 61 12.69 -4.98 3.60
N LYS A 62 11.61 -4.84 4.37
CA LYS A 62 11.67 -4.63 5.83
C LYS A 62 10.73 -5.52 6.63
N GLY A 63 9.84 -6.26 5.98
CA GLY A 63 8.91 -7.19 6.60
C GLY A 63 8.76 -8.44 5.75
N ASN A 64 7.60 -9.09 5.85
CA ASN A 64 7.28 -10.25 5.05
C ASN A 64 6.14 -9.89 4.09
N CYS A 65 6.39 -10.08 2.80
CA CYS A 65 5.37 -9.98 1.75
C CYS A 65 5.23 -11.36 1.13
N LEU A 66 4.09 -12.01 1.34
CA LEU A 66 3.79 -13.32 0.76
C LEU A 66 2.85 -13.14 -0.42
N ILE A 67 3.01 -13.97 -1.43
CA ILE A 67 2.14 -14.00 -2.59
C ILE A 67 1.62 -15.41 -2.84
N ALA A 68 0.45 -15.49 -3.46
CA ALA A 68 -0.09 -16.70 -4.05
C ALA A 68 -0.10 -16.54 -5.57
N GLU A 69 0.47 -17.51 -6.28
CA GLU A 69 0.60 -17.51 -7.74
C GLU A 69 0.01 -18.80 -8.30
N GLN A 70 -0.70 -18.71 -9.43
CA GLN A 70 -1.19 -19.86 -10.18
C GLN A 70 -0.91 -19.62 -11.67
N ASP A 71 -0.22 -20.54 -12.32
CA ASP A 71 0.08 -20.47 -13.76
C ASP A 71 0.78 -19.15 -14.20
N GLY A 72 1.56 -18.52 -13.31
CA GLY A 72 2.24 -17.23 -13.56
C GLY A 72 1.45 -15.98 -13.11
N ASP A 73 0.19 -16.15 -12.77
CA ASP A 73 -0.71 -15.07 -12.37
C ASP A 73 -0.76 -14.87 -10.86
N LEU A 74 -0.69 -13.61 -10.45
CA LEU A 74 -0.71 -13.21 -9.05
C LEU A 74 -2.16 -13.19 -8.57
N LEU A 75 -2.52 -14.13 -7.69
CA LEU A 75 -3.89 -14.28 -7.18
C LEU A 75 -4.13 -13.49 -5.90
N ALA A 76 -3.17 -13.52 -4.97
CA ALA A 76 -3.30 -12.91 -3.66
C ALA A 76 -1.96 -12.42 -3.12
N VAL A 77 -2.04 -11.46 -2.20
CA VAL A 77 -0.89 -10.83 -1.54
C VAL A 77 -1.22 -10.66 -0.06
N ALA A 78 -0.28 -11.05 0.80
CA ALA A 78 -0.33 -10.79 2.23
C ALA A 78 0.86 -9.91 2.63
N LEU A 79 0.56 -8.68 3.04
CA LEU A 79 1.53 -7.76 3.65
C LEU A 79 1.53 -7.97 5.17
N LEU A 80 2.59 -8.57 5.72
CA LEU A 80 2.67 -8.91 7.14
C LEU A 80 3.47 -7.85 7.90
N GLN A 81 2.80 -7.13 8.80
CA GLN A 81 3.41 -6.09 9.61
C GLN A 81 3.98 -6.70 10.90
N GLN A 82 5.28 -6.98 10.95
CA GLN A 82 5.96 -7.46 12.16
C GLN A 82 6.45 -6.34 13.07
N LYS A 83 6.66 -5.13 12.53
CA LYS A 83 7.13 -3.95 13.27
C LYS A 83 6.37 -2.71 12.81
N ASP A 84 6.18 -1.76 13.72
CA ASP A 84 5.67 -0.44 13.34
C ASP A 84 6.69 0.29 12.47
N PHE A 85 6.31 0.54 11.22
CA PHE A 85 7.10 1.38 10.33
C PHE A 85 6.72 2.84 10.56
N CYS A 86 7.70 3.67 10.86
CA CYS A 86 7.50 5.12 10.92
C CYS A 86 7.17 5.66 9.52
N ILE A 87 6.25 6.62 9.42
CA ILE A 87 5.83 7.29 8.17
C ILE A 87 7.06 7.82 7.38
N LEU A 88 8.11 8.25 8.08
CA LEU A 88 9.38 8.67 7.46
C LEU A 88 10.16 7.55 6.76
N SER A 89 10.02 6.29 7.19
CA SER A 89 10.63 5.13 6.52
C SER A 89 10.04 4.91 5.13
N TYR A 90 8.79 5.31 4.89
CA TYR A 90 8.13 5.23 3.58
C TYR A 90 8.66 6.30 2.62
N LEU A 91 8.92 7.53 3.11
CA LEU A 91 9.41 8.64 2.28
C LEU A 91 10.87 8.47 1.86
N ARG A 92 11.72 7.92 2.74
CA ARG A 92 13.17 7.74 2.50
C ARG A 92 13.49 6.64 1.45
N ASN A 93 12.51 5.83 1.05
CA ASN A 93 12.65 4.76 0.04
C ASN A 93 12.14 5.16 -1.37
N GLY A 94 12.20 6.45 -1.73
CA GLY A 94 11.74 6.95 -3.04
C GLY A 94 10.27 7.37 -3.08
N GLY A 95 9.67 7.64 -1.93
CA GLY A 95 8.25 7.96 -1.78
C GLY A 95 7.86 9.41 -2.07
N THR A 96 8.73 10.24 -2.65
CA THR A 96 8.39 11.65 -2.92
C THR A 96 7.31 11.82 -3.99
N ASN A 97 7.14 10.82 -4.87
CA ASN A 97 6.11 10.82 -5.92
C ASN A 97 4.69 10.95 -5.37
N ILE A 98 4.46 10.51 -4.12
CA ILE A 98 3.14 10.63 -3.47
C ILE A 98 2.71 12.10 -3.29
N PHE A 99 3.67 13.01 -3.12
CA PHE A 99 3.40 14.44 -2.92
C PHE A 99 2.97 15.15 -4.20
N ARG A 100 3.03 14.49 -5.36
CA ARG A 100 2.35 14.96 -6.58
C ARG A 100 0.83 15.06 -6.35
N TYR A 101 0.27 14.16 -5.55
CA TYR A 101 -1.17 14.01 -5.38
C TYR A 101 -1.73 14.64 -4.11
N ILE A 102 -0.98 14.60 -3.00
CA ILE A 102 -1.42 15.06 -1.69
C ILE A 102 -0.41 16.00 -1.03
N ARG A 103 -0.87 16.90 -0.16
CA ARG A 103 0.01 17.73 0.67
C ARG A 103 0.55 16.91 1.86
N PRO A 104 1.81 17.11 2.30
CA PRO A 104 2.37 16.36 3.44
C PRO A 104 1.52 16.43 4.72
N GLN A 105 0.95 17.60 5.03
CA GLN A 105 0.09 17.80 6.21
C GLN A 105 -1.17 16.92 6.16
N ASN A 106 -1.81 16.84 5.00
CA ASN A 106 -3.01 16.02 4.80
C ASN A 106 -2.70 14.53 4.87
N LEU A 107 -1.53 14.12 4.34
CA LEU A 107 -1.08 12.73 4.44
C LEU A 107 -0.81 12.32 5.90
N LEU A 108 -0.19 13.20 6.70
CA LEU A 108 0.02 12.97 8.14
C LEU A 108 -1.30 12.86 8.90
N LYS A 109 -2.24 13.78 8.63
CA LYS A 109 -3.60 13.75 9.20
C LYS A 109 -4.30 12.41 8.93
N TYR A 110 -4.19 11.89 7.70
CA TYR A 110 -4.75 10.58 7.34
C TYR A 110 -4.10 9.44 8.15
N PHE A 111 -2.77 9.42 8.26
CA PHE A 111 -2.11 8.38 9.05
C PHE A 111 -2.44 8.45 10.54
N ASP A 112 -2.56 9.65 11.10
CA ASP A 112 -2.99 9.84 12.49
C ASP A 112 -4.44 9.39 12.70
N PHE A 113 -5.31 9.58 11.71
CA PHE A 113 -6.67 9.02 11.73
C PHE A 113 -6.63 7.49 11.76
N VAL A 114 -5.93 6.85 10.82
CA VAL A 114 -5.79 5.37 10.76
C VAL A 114 -5.21 4.81 12.06
N LYS A 115 -4.18 5.46 12.63
CA LYS A 115 -3.56 5.04 13.89
C LYS A 115 -4.54 5.12 15.07
N ARG A 116 -5.35 6.18 15.15
CA ARG A 116 -6.39 6.31 16.18
C ARG A 116 -7.50 5.29 16.02
N SER A 117 -7.94 5.00 14.79
CA SER A 117 -8.95 3.98 14.51
C SER A 117 -8.49 2.58 14.94
N LYS A 118 -7.21 2.22 14.75
CA LYS A 118 -6.67 0.94 15.24
C LYS A 118 -6.77 0.79 16.75
N LYS A 119 -6.50 1.85 17.51
CA LYS A 119 -6.59 1.86 18.99
C LYS A 119 -8.01 1.67 19.53
N HIS A 120 -9.04 1.73 18.69
CA HIS A 120 -10.44 1.52 19.10
C HIS A 120 -10.97 0.13 18.70
N LEU A 121 -10.13 -0.69 18.06
CA LEU A 121 -10.41 -2.09 17.71
C LEU A 121 -9.68 -3.08 18.63
N GLU A 122 -8.83 -2.57 19.53
CA GLU A 122 -8.19 -3.29 20.65
C GLU A 122 -8.97 -3.02 21.95
#